data_AF-A0AAW0HSY4-F1
#
_entry.id   AF-A0AAW0HSY4-F1
#
_cell.length_a   1.000
_cell.length_b   1.000
_cell.length_c   1.000
_cell.angle_alpha   90.00
_cell.angle_beta   90.00
_cell.angle_gamma   90.00
#
_symmetry.space_group_name_H-M   'P 1'
#
loop_
_entity.id
_entity.type
_entity.pdbx_description
1 polymer ?
#
loop_
_entity_poly.entity_id
_entity_poly.type
_entity_poly.pdbx_seq_one_letter_code
_entity_poly.pdbx_strand_id
1 'polypeptide(L)'
;MNPDLRKERAAATFNPELITNILDGSPENTRRRREIENMILNDPDFQHEDYNFLTRSQRYEVAVKKSASMVKKMREFGISDPEEIMWFKKLHLVNFVEPVGLNYSMFIPTLLNQGTTAQQEKWIRPSQDLQIIGTYAQTEMGHG
;
A
#
# COMPACT_ATOMS: atom_id res chain seq x y z
N MET A 1 -15.40 -9.18 -22.66
CA MET A 1 -16.06 -9.70 -21.44
C MET A 1 -16.73 -11.03 -21.78
N ASN A 2 -16.49 -12.07 -20.98
CA ASN A 2 -17.09 -13.39 -21.14
C ASN A 2 -18.65 -13.29 -21.11
N PRO A 3 -19.39 -14.00 -21.99
CA PRO A 3 -20.85 -13.97 -22.04
C PRO A 3 -21.54 -14.35 -20.72
N ASP A 4 -21.02 -15.31 -19.96
CA ASP A 4 -21.60 -15.74 -18.69
C ASP A 4 -21.51 -14.62 -17.66
N LEU A 5 -20.35 -13.97 -17.55
CA LEU A 5 -20.17 -12.80 -16.68
C LEU A 5 -21.08 -11.64 -17.09
N ARG A 6 -21.33 -11.46 -18.39
CA ARG A 6 -22.27 -10.44 -18.87
C ARG A 6 -23.69 -10.73 -18.41
N LYS A 7 -24.13 -11.99 -18.52
CA LYS A 7 -25.45 -12.44 -18.09
C LYS A 7 -25.65 -12.19 -16.60
N GLU A 8 -24.69 -12.59 -15.76
CA GLU A 8 -24.76 -12.39 -14.31
C GLU A 8 -24.79 -10.90 -13.94
N ARG A 9 -23.95 -10.06 -14.58
CA ARG A 9 -23.96 -8.61 -14.35
C ARG A 9 -25.27 -7.94 -14.77
N ALA A 10 -25.89 -8.42 -15.87
CA ALA A 10 -27.15 -7.88 -16.36
C ALA A 10 -28.35 -8.27 -15.47
N ALA A 11 -28.25 -9.38 -14.73
CA ALA A 11 -29.29 -9.85 -13.81
C ALA A 11 -29.29 -9.11 -12.45
N ALA A 12 -28.28 -8.26 -12.18
CA ALA A 12 -28.20 -7.51 -10.93
C ALA A 12 -29.40 -6.58 -10.74
N THR A 13 -30.02 -6.62 -9.56
CA THR A 13 -31.22 -5.84 -9.21
C THR A 13 -30.91 -4.51 -8.51
N PHE A 14 -29.63 -4.15 -8.42
CA PHE A 14 -29.14 -2.92 -7.81
C PHE A 14 -27.95 -2.37 -8.60
N ASN A 15 -27.64 -1.09 -8.39
CA ASN A 15 -26.44 -0.49 -8.96
C ASN A 15 -25.22 -0.77 -8.03
N PRO A 16 -24.24 -1.59 -8.44
CA PRO A 16 -23.09 -1.94 -7.60
C PRO A 16 -22.20 -0.73 -7.27
N GLU A 17 -22.23 0.33 -8.09
CA GLU A 17 -21.46 1.55 -7.84
C GLU A 17 -21.89 2.23 -6.53
N LEU A 18 -23.18 2.16 -6.18
CA LEU A 18 -23.67 2.70 -4.91
C LEU A 18 -23.08 1.96 -3.72
N ILE A 19 -22.90 0.64 -3.83
CA ILE A 19 -22.24 -0.15 -2.78
C ILE A 19 -20.76 0.21 -2.70
N THR A 20 -20.07 0.40 -3.84
CA THR A 20 -18.67 0.86 -3.83
C THR A 20 -18.52 2.19 -3.08
N ASN A 21 -19.39 3.16 -3.36
CA ASN A 21 -19.38 4.45 -2.67
C ASN A 21 -19.63 4.33 -1.16
N ILE A 22 -20.47 3.37 -0.73
CA ILE A 22 -20.69 3.08 0.69
C ILE A 22 -19.44 2.45 1.32
N LEU A 23 -18.81 1.48 0.65
CA LEU A 23 -17.62 0.78 1.13
C LEU A 23 -16.41 1.72 1.28
N ASP A 24 -16.24 2.64 0.33
CA ASP A 24 -15.19 3.66 0.37
C ASP A 24 -15.59 4.88 1.23
N GLY A 25 -16.80 4.91 1.80
CA GLY A 25 -17.32 5.98 2.65
C GLY A 25 -17.88 7.19 1.91
N SER A 26 -17.50 7.42 0.64
CA SER A 26 -18.13 8.43 -0.21
C SER A 26 -17.85 8.18 -1.72
N PRO A 27 -18.64 8.80 -2.63
CA PRO A 27 -18.32 8.83 -4.06
C PRO A 27 -16.97 9.50 -4.37
N GLU A 28 -16.59 10.50 -3.56
CA GLU A 28 -15.32 11.20 -3.72
C GLU A 28 -14.13 10.30 -3.36
N ASN A 29 -14.24 9.54 -2.28
CA ASN A 29 -13.23 8.55 -1.89
C ASN A 29 -13.10 7.45 -2.96
N THR A 30 -14.22 7.00 -3.53
CA THR A 30 -14.21 6.03 -4.63
C THR A 30 -13.44 6.57 -5.84
N ARG A 31 -13.71 7.82 -6.22
CA ARG A 31 -13.01 8.52 -7.30
C ARG A 31 -11.52 8.61 -7.00
N ARG A 32 -11.15 9.12 -5.82
CA ARG A 32 -9.75 9.33 -5.42
C ARG A 32 -8.97 8.03 -5.34
N ARG A 33 -9.55 6.98 -4.75
CA ARG A 33 -8.96 5.63 -4.73
C ARG A 33 -8.70 5.13 -6.15
N ARG A 34 -9.67 5.23 -7.06
CA ARG A 34 -9.50 4.81 -8.46
C ARG A 34 -8.46 5.65 -9.22
N GLU A 35 -8.34 6.95 -8.92
CA GLU A 35 -7.28 7.79 -9.49
C GLU A 35 -5.89 7.28 -9.07
N ILE A 36 -5.68 7.05 -7.76
CA ILE A 36 -4.42 6.49 -7.22
C ILE A 36 -4.15 5.10 -7.81
N GLU A 37 -5.18 4.26 -7.91
CA GLU A 37 -5.06 2.93 -8.49
C GLU A 37 -4.57 2.98 -9.94
N ASN A 38 -5.13 3.87 -10.75
CA ASN A 38 -4.73 4.05 -12.13
C ASN A 38 -3.32 4.65 -12.29
N MET A 39 -2.86 5.47 -11.35
CA MET A 39 -1.47 5.96 -11.36
C MET A 39 -0.49 4.79 -11.26
N ILE A 40 -0.79 3.78 -10.43
CA ILE A 40 0.09 2.62 -10.23
C ILE A 40 -0.02 1.64 -11.40
N LEU A 41 -1.25 1.32 -11.83
CA LEU A 41 -1.50 0.32 -12.87
C LEU A 41 -0.83 0.70 -14.21
N ASN A 42 -0.74 1.99 -14.52
CA ASN A 42 -0.17 2.48 -15.76
C ASN A 42 1.31 2.86 -15.66
N ASP A 43 1.94 2.78 -14.48
CA ASP A 43 3.34 3.13 -14.30
C ASP A 43 4.24 1.89 -14.57
N PRO A 44 5.12 1.94 -15.58
CA PRO A 44 6.06 0.86 -15.89
C PRO A 44 6.99 0.49 -14.73
N ASP A 45 7.30 1.43 -13.83
CA ASP A 45 8.17 1.19 -12.67
C ASP A 45 7.56 0.17 -11.69
N PHE A 46 6.24 -0.01 -11.76
CA PHE A 46 5.49 -0.97 -10.94
C PHE A 46 5.07 -2.24 -11.70
N GLN A 47 5.51 -2.42 -12.95
CA GLN A 47 5.32 -3.68 -13.67
C GLN A 47 6.46 -4.66 -13.39
N HIS A 48 6.15 -5.94 -13.37
CA HIS A 48 7.12 -7.03 -13.15
C HIS A 48 6.57 -8.34 -13.71
N GLU A 49 7.43 -9.35 -13.82
CA GLU A 49 7.01 -10.74 -14.08
C GLU A 49 6.03 -11.24 -13.00
N ASP A 50 5.17 -12.20 -13.35
CA ASP A 50 4.31 -12.84 -12.35
C ASP A 50 5.15 -13.41 -11.20
N TYR A 51 4.80 -13.08 -9.95
CA TYR A 51 5.50 -13.57 -8.77
C TYR A 51 5.64 -15.09 -8.74
N ASN A 52 4.70 -15.84 -9.32
CA ASN A 52 4.73 -17.30 -9.38
C ASN A 52 5.90 -17.84 -10.22
N PHE A 53 6.42 -17.06 -11.17
CA PHE A 53 7.59 -17.41 -11.98
C PHE A 53 8.91 -16.92 -11.38
N LEU A 54 8.86 -16.24 -10.23
CA LEU A 54 10.03 -15.75 -9.52
C LEU A 54 10.41 -16.64 -8.34
N THR A 55 11.72 -16.86 -8.17
CA THR A 55 12.28 -17.46 -6.95
C THR A 55 12.00 -16.55 -5.74
N ARG A 56 12.08 -17.11 -4.52
CA ARG A 56 11.91 -16.33 -3.28
C ARG A 56 12.83 -15.10 -3.22
N SER A 57 14.08 -15.24 -3.68
CA SER A 57 15.05 -14.12 -3.71
C SER A 57 14.59 -13.02 -4.67
N GLN A 58 14.18 -13.39 -5.88
CA GLN A 58 13.69 -12.42 -6.88
C GLN A 58 12.40 -11.75 -6.43
N ARG A 59 11.48 -12.47 -5.76
CA ARG A 59 10.28 -11.87 -5.18
C ARG A 59 10.64 -10.78 -4.16
N TYR A 60 11.61 -11.05 -3.29
CA TYR A 60 12.09 -10.07 -2.32
C TYR A 60 12.77 -8.87 -3.01
N GLU A 61 13.62 -9.11 -4.01
CA GLU A 61 14.27 -8.05 -4.78
C GLU A 61 13.28 -7.13 -5.48
N VAL A 62 12.30 -7.70 -6.18
CA VAL A 62 11.21 -6.97 -6.83
C VAL A 62 10.44 -6.12 -5.83
N ALA A 63 10.19 -6.66 -4.63
CA ALA A 63 9.50 -5.93 -3.59
C ALA A 63 10.29 -4.78 -3.01
N VAL A 64 11.59 -4.96 -2.75
CA VAL A 64 12.47 -3.87 -2.31
C VAL A 64 12.51 -2.76 -3.34
N LYS A 65 12.68 -3.12 -4.63
CA LYS A 65 12.66 -2.15 -5.74
C LYS A 65 11.35 -1.37 -5.77
N LYS A 66 10.22 -2.08 -5.68
CA LYS A 66 8.88 -1.49 -5.69
C LYS A 66 8.62 -0.58 -4.49
N SER A 67 9.00 -0.98 -3.28
CA SER A 67 8.86 -0.15 -2.08
C SER A 67 9.73 1.13 -2.17
N ALA A 68 10.93 1.06 -2.75
CA ALA A 68 11.74 2.24 -2.99
C ALA A 68 11.08 3.18 -4.02
N SER A 69 10.59 2.65 -5.14
CA SER A 69 9.85 3.41 -6.14
C SER A 69 8.57 4.04 -5.57
N MET A 70 7.84 3.31 -4.73
CA MET A 70 6.63 3.78 -4.06
C MET A 70 6.89 5.07 -3.29
N VAL A 71 7.96 5.13 -2.49
CA VAL A 71 8.27 6.32 -1.69
C VAL A 71 8.65 7.52 -2.54
N LYS A 72 9.41 7.29 -3.60
CA LYS A 72 9.70 8.33 -4.59
C LYS A 72 8.42 8.88 -5.21
N LYS A 73 7.52 8.01 -5.66
CA LYS A 73 6.26 8.39 -6.35
C LYS A 73 5.28 9.06 -5.40
N MET A 74 5.12 8.57 -4.17
CA MET A 74 4.27 9.23 -3.16
C MET A 74 4.74 10.67 -2.91
N ARG A 75 6.06 10.91 -2.84
CA ARG A 75 6.62 12.26 -2.72
C ARG A 75 6.34 13.11 -3.96
N GLU A 76 6.55 12.58 -5.16
CA GLU A 76 6.32 13.28 -6.43
C GLU A 76 4.83 13.65 -6.61
N PHE A 77 3.92 12.79 -6.17
CA PHE A 77 2.47 13.01 -6.26
C PHE A 77 1.89 13.76 -5.05
N GLY A 78 2.70 14.08 -4.04
CA GLY A 78 2.24 14.77 -2.83
C GLY A 78 1.28 13.95 -1.97
N ILE A 79 1.38 12.62 -2.00
CA ILE A 79 0.52 11.72 -1.21
C ILE A 79 1.06 11.67 0.21
N SER A 80 0.34 12.30 1.14
CA SER A 80 0.67 12.31 2.57
C SER A 80 -0.48 11.87 3.47
N ASP A 81 -1.69 11.78 2.93
CA ASP A 81 -2.85 11.31 3.68
C ASP A 81 -2.73 9.80 4.00
N PRO A 82 -2.95 9.37 5.27
CA PRO A 82 -2.82 7.97 5.65
C PRO A 82 -3.72 6.99 4.87
N GLU A 83 -4.94 7.39 4.52
CA GLU A 83 -5.86 6.55 3.73
C GLU A 83 -5.38 6.44 2.28
N GLU A 84 -4.92 7.55 1.69
CA GLU A 84 -4.34 7.53 0.34
C GLU A 84 -3.05 6.70 0.26
N ILE A 85 -2.18 6.80 1.27
CA ILE A 85 -0.99 5.95 1.38
C ILE A 85 -1.41 4.47 1.43
N MET A 86 -2.46 4.14 2.18
CA MET A 86 -2.99 2.78 2.22
C MET A 86 -3.53 2.33 0.86
N TRP A 87 -4.29 3.17 0.14
CA TRP A 87 -4.76 2.84 -1.20
C TRP A 87 -3.61 2.64 -2.18
N PHE A 88 -2.59 3.50 -2.13
CA PHE A 88 -1.39 3.38 -2.94
C PHE A 88 -0.65 2.05 -2.68
N LYS A 89 -0.54 1.68 -1.40
CA LYS A 89 0.08 0.41 -0.97
C LYS A 89 -0.75 -0.81 -1.33
N LYS A 90 -2.08 -0.74 -1.25
CA LYS A 90 -2.96 -1.90 -1.38
C LYS A 90 -2.79 -2.62 -2.72
N LEU A 91 -2.65 -1.88 -3.82
CA LEU A 91 -2.37 -2.47 -5.13
C LEU A 91 -0.98 -3.12 -5.22
N HIS A 92 0.00 -2.60 -4.49
CA HIS A 92 1.31 -3.24 -4.36
C HIS A 92 1.27 -4.56 -3.60
N LEU A 93 0.33 -4.70 -2.67
CA LEU A 93 0.25 -5.78 -1.70
C LEU A 93 -0.67 -6.92 -2.12
N VAL A 94 -1.39 -6.82 -3.24
CA VAL A 94 -2.20 -7.93 -3.76
C VAL A 94 -1.27 -9.10 -4.07
N ASN A 95 -1.25 -10.09 -3.16
CA ASN A 95 -0.40 -11.30 -3.14
C ASN A 95 1.04 -11.14 -2.62
N PHE A 96 1.38 -10.04 -1.95
CA PHE A 96 2.75 -9.83 -1.46
C PHE A 96 2.82 -8.99 -0.18
N VAL A 97 3.78 -9.29 0.70
CA VAL A 97 4.06 -8.50 1.92
C VAL A 97 5.29 -7.65 1.69
N GLU A 98 5.12 -6.34 1.58
CA GLU A 98 6.24 -5.42 1.34
C GLU A 98 7.27 -5.43 2.50
N PRO A 99 8.58 -5.32 2.21
CA PRO A 99 9.63 -5.39 3.23
C PRO A 99 9.65 -4.19 4.19
N VAL A 100 8.97 -3.10 3.84
CA VAL A 100 8.88 -1.87 4.65
C VAL A 100 7.53 -1.74 5.37
N GLY A 101 6.70 -2.78 5.38
CA GLY A 101 5.34 -2.70 5.94
C GLY A 101 5.34 -2.28 7.41
N LEU A 102 6.15 -2.96 8.24
CA LEU A 102 6.29 -2.65 9.67
C LEU A 102 6.87 -1.27 9.95
N ASN A 103 7.65 -0.69 9.03
CA ASN A 103 8.14 0.68 9.18
C ASN A 103 6.97 1.66 9.30
N TYR A 104 5.96 1.50 8.44
CA TYR A 104 4.79 2.38 8.40
C TYR A 104 3.67 1.94 9.35
N SER A 105 3.47 0.63 9.53
CA SER A 105 2.36 0.13 10.33
C SER A 105 2.65 0.08 11.82
N MET A 106 3.91 0.02 12.24
CA MET A 106 4.29 -0.08 13.66
C MET A 106 5.41 0.85 14.08
N PHE A 107 6.56 0.87 13.38
CA PHE A 107 7.72 1.65 13.83
C PHE A 107 7.43 3.15 13.95
N ILE A 108 6.89 3.77 12.89
CA ILE A 108 6.50 5.19 12.91
C ILE A 108 5.37 5.46 13.92
N PRO A 109 4.25 4.68 13.95
CA PRO A 109 3.23 4.84 14.98
C PRO A 109 3.74 4.72 16.42
N THR A 110 4.65 3.79 16.71
CA THR A 110 5.24 3.65 18.05
C THR A 110 6.06 4.89 18.41
N LEU A 111 6.85 5.44 17.48
CA LEU A 111 7.58 6.69 17.71
C LEU A 111 6.64 7.88 17.97
N LEU A 112 5.55 7.99 17.20
CA LEU A 112 4.55 9.05 17.37
C LEU A 112 3.84 8.99 18.74
N ASN A 113 3.49 7.78 19.18
CA ASN A 113 2.68 7.59 20.39
C ASN A 113 3.50 7.47 21.67
N GLN A 114 4.75 7.00 21.59
CA GLN A 114 5.57 6.67 22.76
C GLN A 114 6.92 7.39 22.79
N GLY A 115 7.35 8.00 21.68
CA GLY A 115 8.60 8.73 21.60
C GLY A 115 8.51 10.14 22.20
N THR A 116 9.60 10.61 22.80
CA THR A 116 9.74 12.01 23.23
C THR A 116 9.81 12.94 22.02
N THR A 117 9.54 14.24 22.20
CA THR A 117 9.65 15.23 21.11
C THR A 117 10.99 15.16 20.37
N ALA A 118 12.10 15.08 21.10
CA ALA A 118 13.43 14.97 20.50
C ALA A 118 13.63 13.66 19.70
N GLN A 119 13.02 12.55 20.12
CA GLN A 119 13.05 11.30 19.37
C GLN A 119 12.18 11.38 18.11
N GLN A 120 11.00 11.99 18.22
CA GLN A 120 10.08 12.18 17.10
C GLN A 120 10.72 13.02 16.00
N GLU A 121 11.28 14.18 16.36
CA GLU A 121 12.00 15.08 15.44
C GLU A 121 13.19 14.39 14.77
N LYS A 122 13.91 13.56 15.51
CA LYS A 122 15.09 12.86 14.99
C LYS A 122 14.73 11.74 14.02
N TRP A 123 13.67 10.97 14.29
CA TRP A 123 13.46 9.67 13.62
C TRP A 123 12.25 9.61 12.68
N ILE A 124 11.18 10.37 12.91
CA ILE A 124 9.94 10.20 12.13
C ILE A 124 10.16 10.55 10.66
N ARG A 125 10.67 11.75 10.39
CA ARG A 125 10.80 12.22 9.01
C ARG A 125 11.75 11.34 8.17
N PRO A 126 12.97 11.00 8.65
CA PRO A 126 13.82 10.06 7.94
C PRO A 126 13.18 8.69 7.70
N SER A 127 12.33 8.21 8.63
CA SER A 127 11.66 6.91 8.50
C SER A 127 10.50 6.93 7.50
N GLN A 128 9.75 8.05 7.42
CA GLN A 128 8.71 8.25 6.40
C GLN A 128 9.32 8.28 4.99
N ASP A 129 10.51 8.87 4.87
CA ASP A 129 11.27 9.01 3.63
C ASP A 129 12.14 7.79 3.26
N LEU A 130 12.06 6.69 4.04
CA LEU A 130 12.91 5.49 3.95
C LEU A 130 14.43 5.77 3.93
N GLN A 131 14.86 6.90 4.48
CA GLN A 131 16.28 7.12 4.81
C GLN A 131 16.70 6.22 5.98
N ILE A 132 15.72 5.87 6.83
CA ILE A 132 15.82 4.87 7.87
C ILE A 132 14.68 3.88 7.66
N ILE A 133 14.97 2.60 7.78
CA ILE A 133 13.96 1.54 7.70
C ILE A 133 13.89 0.89 9.09
N GLY A 134 12.81 1.16 9.81
CA GLY A 134 12.55 0.54 11.10
C GLY A 134 11.68 -0.71 11.01
N THR A 135 11.64 -1.45 12.10
CA THR A 135 10.76 -2.60 12.30
C THR A 135 10.27 -2.65 13.75
N TYR A 136 9.31 -3.52 14.05
CA TYR A 136 8.79 -3.73 15.39
C TYR A 136 9.09 -5.17 15.85
N ALA A 137 10.18 -5.32 16.58
CA ALA A 137 10.65 -6.60 17.09
C ALA A 137 10.08 -6.86 18.49
N GLN A 138 8.82 -7.31 18.54
CA GLN A 138 8.17 -7.73 19.80
C GLN A 138 8.25 -9.25 19.99
N THR A 139 7.82 -10.02 18.99
CA THR A 139 7.74 -11.48 19.07
C THR A 139 9.13 -12.10 19.13
N GLU A 140 9.31 -13.02 20.07
CA GLU A 140 10.52 -13.84 20.24
C GLU A 140 10.24 -15.30 19.82
N MET A 141 11.28 -16.14 19.76
CA MET A 141 11.12 -17.53 19.34
C MET A 141 10.15 -18.35 20.23
N GLY A 142 10.06 -18.02 21.53
CA GLY A 142 9.22 -18.72 22.50
C GLY A 142 7.99 -17.95 23.00
N HIS A 143 7.82 -16.68 22.60
CA HIS A 143 6.83 -15.77 23.19
C HIS A 143 6.30 -14.77 22.13
N GLY A 144 5.02 -14.39 22.22
CA GLY A 144 4.35 -13.51 21.23
C GLY A 144 3.45 -12.46 21.84
#